data_AF-A0A5B0RH87-F1
#
_entry.id   AF-A0A5B0RH87-F1
#
_cell.length_a   1.000
_cell.length_b   1.000
_cell.length_c   1.000
_cell.angle_alpha   90.00
_cell.angle_beta   90.00
_cell.angle_gamma   90.00
#
_symmetry.space_group_name_H-M   'P 1'
#
loop_
_entity.id
_entity.type
_entity.pdbx_description
1 polymer ?
#
loop_
_entity_poly.entity_id
_entity_poly.type
_entity_poly.pdbx_seq_one_letter_code
_entity_poly.pdbx_strand_id
1 'polypeptide(L)' 'MVRHEAAEALGSIATPEVLTTLKAHASPEEQSRVVRESCEVALDMYNHEHSQEFQYTLPLKSV' A
#
# COMPACT_ATOMS: atom_id res chain seq x y z
N MET A 1 -14.96 -2.88 1.94
CA MET A 1 -14.61 -3.12 3.35
C MET A 1 -13.79 -4.39 3.39
N VAL A 2 -13.97 -5.33 4.32
CA VAL A 2 -12.92 -6.23 4.91
C VAL A 2 -11.56 -6.37 4.20
N ARG A 3 -11.51 -6.66 2.91
CA ARG A 3 -10.24 -6.78 2.15
C ARG A 3 -9.47 -5.45 2.01
N HIS A 4 -10.17 -4.31 2.02
CA HIS A 4 -9.55 -2.99 2.04
C HIS A 4 -8.80 -2.77 3.35
N GLU A 5 -9.48 -2.99 4.48
CA GLU A 5 -8.88 -2.82 5.82
C GLU A 5 -7.78 -3.86 6.05
N ALA A 6 -7.91 -5.06 5.48
CA ALA A 6 -6.84 -6.05 5.52
C ALA A 6 -5.60 -5.61 4.74
N ALA A 7 -5.76 -5.03 3.55
CA ALA A 7 -4.65 -4.50 2.77
C ALA A 7 -3.96 -3.35 3.51
N GLU A 8 -4.72 -2.42 4.08
CA GLU A 8 -4.18 -1.30 4.87
C GLU A 8 -3.45 -1.79 6.13
N ALA A 9 -4.03 -2.76 6.85
CA ALA A 9 -3.39 -3.36 8.02
C ALA A 9 -2.06 -4.04 7.64
N LEU A 10 -2.00 -4.75 6.51
CA LEU A 10 -0.75 -5.33 5.99
C LEU A 10 0.28 -4.24 5.63
N GLY A 11 -0.17 -3.15 5.00
CA GLY A 11 0.66 -1.98 4.72
C GLY A 11 1.26 -1.35 5.98
N SER A 12 0.47 -1.23 7.06
CA SER A 12 0.92 -0.71 8.35
C SER A 12 1.83 -1.68 9.13
N ILE A 13 1.64 -2.99 8.98
CA ILE A 13 2.54 -4.00 9.57
C ILE A 13 3.94 -3.90 8.94
N ALA A 14 3.99 -3.65 7.62
CA ALA A 14 5.22 -3.38 6.88
C ALA A 14 6.35 -4.41 7.13
N THR A 15 6.05 -5.71 7.17
CA THR A 15 7.09 -6.75 7.25
C THR A 15 7.32 -7.38 5.87
N PRO A 16 8.51 -7.92 5.56
CA PRO A 16 8.80 -8.47 4.22
C PRO A 16 7.81 -9.55 3.75
N GLU A 17 7.19 -10.28 4.68
CA GLU A 17 6.19 -11.33 4.40
C GLU A 17 4.94 -10.77 3.71
N VAL A 18 4.56 -9.51 3.97
CA VAL A 18 3.33 -8.92 3.42
C VAL A 18 3.46 -8.59 1.93
N LEU A 19 4.69 -8.37 1.45
CA LEU A 19 4.96 -7.94 0.06
C LEU A 19 4.45 -8.92 -0.98
N THR A 20 4.54 -10.23 -0.70
CA THR A 20 4.07 -11.27 -1.62
C THR A 20 2.58 -11.15 -1.86
N THR A 21 1.81 -10.98 -0.77
CA THR A 21 0.35 -10.83 -0.83
C THR A 21 -0.05 -9.51 -1.48
N LEU A 22 0.55 -8.40 -1.05
CA LEU A 22 0.21 -7.08 -1.58
C LEU A 22 0.50 -6.98 -3.10
N LYS A 23 1.64 -7.50 -3.57
CA LYS A 23 1.98 -7.49 -5.01
C LYS A 23 1.05 -8.37 -5.84
N ALA A 24 0.64 -9.53 -5.31
CA ALA A 24 -0.29 -10.40 -6.01
C ALA A 24 -1.65 -9.71 -6.23
N HIS A 25 -2.15 -9.01 -5.21
CA HIS A 25 -3.45 -8.33 -5.25
C HIS A 25 -3.41 -6.92 -5.85
N ALA A 26 -2.23 -6.29 -5.97
CA ALA A 26 -2.03 -5.07 -6.76
C ALA A 26 -1.93 -5.34 -8.27
N SER A 27 -1.92 -6.62 -8.71
CA SER A 27 -1.77 -6.96 -10.12
C SER A 27 -3.02 -6.61 -10.97
N PRO A 28 -2.86 -6.43 -12.29
CA PRO A 28 -4.00 -6.23 -13.20
C PRO A 28 -5.01 -7.39 -13.21
N GLU A 29 -4.61 -8.58 -12.75
CA GLU A 29 -5.46 -9.78 -12.67
C GLU A 29 -6.46 -9.72 -11.50
N GLU A 30 -6.23 -8.87 -10.50
CA GLU A 30 -7.19 -8.65 -9.41
C GLU A 30 -8.45 -7.96 -9.97
N GLN A 31 -9.57 -8.67 -9.89
CA GLN A 31 -10.86 -8.22 -10.43
C GLN A 31 -11.45 -7.07 -9.61
N SER A 32 -11.21 -7.07 -8.30
CA SER A 32 -11.73 -6.01 -7.42
C SER A 32 -10.81 -4.80 -7.47
N ARG A 33 -11.23 -3.77 -8.21
CA ARG A 33 -10.53 -2.47 -8.26
C ARG A 33 -10.21 -1.93 -6.87
N VAL A 34 -11.16 -1.99 -5.94
CA VAL A 34 -10.95 -1.50 -4.56
C VAL A 34 -9.82 -2.26 -3.87
N VAL A 35 -9.75 -3.59 -4.01
CA VAL A 35 -8.67 -4.39 -3.42
C VAL A 35 -7.33 -4.04 -4.06
N ARG A 36 -7.29 -3.92 -5.39
CA ARG A 36 -6.08 -3.56 -6.14
C ARG A 36 -5.52 -2.22 -5.70
N GLU A 37 -6.35 -1.18 -5.70
CA GLU A 37 -5.95 0.17 -5.30
C GLU A 37 -5.57 0.23 -3.82
N SER A 38 -6.24 -0.54 -2.96
CA SER A 38 -5.85 -0.65 -1.55
C SER A 38 -4.46 -1.28 -1.38
N CYS A 39 -4.14 -2.29 -2.19
CA CYS A 39 -2.82 -2.94 -2.16
C CYS A 39 -1.72 -2.04 -2.74
N GLU A 40 -2.03 -1.20 -3.72
CA GLU A 40 -1.11 -0.16 -4.22
C GLU A 40 -0.75 0.83 -3.09
N VAL A 41 -1.76 1.37 -2.40
CA VAL A 41 -1.54 2.26 -1.24
C VAL A 41 -0.75 1.55 -0.13
N ALA A 42 -1.07 0.30 0.17
CA ALA A 42 -0.35 -0.47 1.18
C ALA A 42 1.12 -0.73 0.82
N LEU A 43 1.45 -0.88 -0.47
CA LEU A 43 2.83 -0.99 -0.94
C LEU A 43 3.57 0.34 -0.77
N ASP A 44 2.90 1.48 -1.01
CA ASP A 44 3.48 2.80 -0.75
C ASP A 44 3.74 3.01 0.74
N MET A 45 2.81 2.59 1.61
CA MET A 45 3.01 2.60 3.07
C MET A 45 4.22 1.77 3.48
N TYR A 46 4.36 0.54 2.96
CA TYR A 46 5.53 -0.30 3.19
C TYR A 46 6.83 0.42 2.81
N ASN A 47 6.86 1.02 1.61
CA ASN A 47 8.05 1.71 1.11
C ASN A 47 8.44 2.90 1.99
N HIS A 48 7.45 3.67 2.46
CA HIS A 48 7.67 4.80 3.35
C HIS A 48 8.25 4.37 4.70
N GLU A 49 7.70 3.33 5.33
CA GLU A 49 8.22 2.80 6.61
C GLU A 49 9.68 2.32 6.50
N HIS A 50 10.11 1.88 5.32
CA HIS A 50 11.51 1.47 5.06
C HIS A 50 12.38 2.59 4.48
N SER A 51 11.81 3.77 4.25
CA SER A 51 12.53 4.95 3.80
C SER A 51 13.03 5.76 5.00
N GLN A 52 13.95 6.69 4.77
CA GLN A 52 14.30 7.72 5.77
C GLN A 52 13.44 8.98 5.60
N GLU A 53 12.36 8.91 4.82
CA GLU A 53 11.49 10.06 4.57
C GLU A 53 10.62 10.33 5.80
N PHE A 54 10.63 11.59 6.25
CA PHE A 54 9.83 12.01 7.39
C PHE A 54 8.35 12.22 7.02
N GLN A 55 8.02 12.39 5.73
CA GLN A 55 6.66 12.65 5.27
C GLN A 55 6.26 11.67 4.18
N TYR A 56 5.12 11.01 4.39
CA TYR A 56 4.49 10.10 3.43
C TYR A 56 3.98 10.80 2.17
N THR A 57 3.66 12.10 2.27
CA THR A 57 3.12 12.88 1.17
C THR A 57 4.02 14.06 0.84
N LEU A 58 4.31 14.26 -0.45
CA LEU A 58 4.90 15.51 -0.91
C LEU A 58 3.92 16.66 -0.64
N PRO A 59 4.36 17.80 -0.08
CA PRO A 59 3.53 18.98 0.01
C PRO A 59 3.08 19.38 -1.39
N LEU A 60 1.81 19.75 -1.55
CA LEU A 60 1.29 20.33 -2.79
C LEU A 60 2.23 21.46 -3.20
N LYS A 61 2.81 21.37 -4.40
CA LYS A 61 3.64 22.45 -4.94
C LYS A 61 2.77 23.70 -5.00
N SER A 62 3.04 24.65 -4.12
CA SER A 62 2.44 25.98 -4.16
C SER A 62 2.76 26.57 -5.53
N VAL A 63 1.71 26.81 -6.31
CA VAL A 63 1.76 27.48 -7.62
C VAL A 63 2.03 28.97 -7.40
#